data_AF-A0A2I1GZL4-F1
#
_entry.id   AF-A0A2I1GZL4-F1
#
_cell.length_a   1.000
_cell.length_b   1.000
_cell.length_c   1.000
_cell.angle_alpha   90.00
_cell.angle_beta   90.00
_cell.angle_gamma   90.00
#
_symmetry.space_group_name_H-M   'P 1'
#
loop_
_entity.id
_entity.type
_entity.pdbx_description
1 polymer ?
#
loop_
_entity_poly.entity_id
_entity_poly.type
_entity_poly.pdbx_seq_one_letter_code
_entity_poly.pdbx_strand_id
1 'polypeptide(L)'
;MKKTILAIGSTGLGKTTMARLLCEVDVEDSSGTKSATKEAIMYETNEFLFIDTCGFDDSSDTTDEEVFHDIMRLFQRYGKNNIFNIDVILWFCCESVREMAHLRREARFIQRLIEYTDECKPIDLWKNVLIITKGTFPIA
;
A
#
# COMPACT_ATOMS: atom_id res chain seq x y z
N MET A 1 -11.13 1.57 -18.35
CA MET A 1 -11.15 2.09 -16.97
C MET A 1 -9.80 1.74 -16.37
N LYS A 2 -9.12 2.69 -15.70
CA LYS A 2 -7.82 2.42 -15.08
C LYS A 2 -7.98 1.39 -13.96
N LYS A 3 -6.95 0.58 -13.73
CA LYS A 3 -6.88 -0.38 -12.62
C LYS A 3 -6.25 0.29 -11.40
N THR A 4 -6.96 0.28 -10.27
CA THR A 4 -6.44 0.86 -9.03
C THR A 4 -5.70 -0.19 -8.22
N ILE A 5 -4.44 0.08 -7.92
CA ILE A 5 -3.54 -0.79 -7.15
C ILE A 5 -3.20 -0.09 -5.85
N LEU A 6 -3.45 -0.74 -4.71
CA LEU A 6 -3.06 -0.25 -3.40
C LEU A 6 -1.87 -1.05 -2.86
N ALA A 7 -0.77 -0.39 -2.54
CA ALA A 7 0.37 -1.03 -1.89
C ALA A 7 0.27 -0.92 -0.35
N ILE A 8 0.45 -2.03 0.35
CA ILE A 8 0.41 -2.12 1.82
C ILE A 8 1.63 -2.90 2.30
N GLY A 9 2.20 -2.53 3.44
CA GLY A 9 3.29 -3.27 4.09
C GLY A 9 4.27 -2.35 4.81
N SER A 10 5.15 -2.91 5.61
CA SER A 10 6.25 -2.18 6.28
C SER A 10 7.19 -1.43 5.33
N THR A 11 7.94 -0.49 5.90
CA THR A 11 8.99 0.30 5.25
C THR A 11 10.12 -0.59 4.76
N GLY A 12 10.75 -0.20 3.64
CA GLY A 12 11.90 -0.92 3.08
C GLY A 12 11.56 -2.17 2.25
N LEU A 13 10.29 -2.54 2.16
CA LEU A 13 9.83 -3.72 1.40
C LEU A 13 9.63 -3.47 -0.10
N GLY A 14 9.84 -2.24 -0.57
CA GLY A 14 9.90 -1.93 -2.01
C GLY A 14 8.60 -1.43 -2.64
N LYS A 15 7.63 -0.95 -1.84
CA LYS A 15 6.37 -0.36 -2.32
C LYS A 15 6.59 0.79 -3.32
N THR A 16 7.33 1.83 -2.89
CA THR A 16 7.67 2.99 -3.73
C THR A 16 8.52 2.59 -4.95
N THR A 17 9.43 1.62 -4.79
CA THR A 17 10.21 1.08 -5.92
C THR A 17 9.30 0.44 -6.96
N MET A 18 8.32 -0.36 -6.54
CA MET A 18 7.31 -0.96 -7.43
C MET A 18 6.47 0.11 -8.12
N ALA A 19 6.05 1.16 -7.40
CA ALA A 19 5.31 2.28 -7.98
C ALA A 19 6.09 2.94 -9.12
N ARG A 20 7.38 3.23 -8.90
CA ARG A 20 8.26 3.83 -9.92
C ARG A 20 8.44 2.93 -11.14
N LEU A 21 8.64 1.63 -10.92
CA LEU A 21 8.79 0.64 -12.00
C LEU A 21 7.52 0.48 -12.84
N LEU A 22 6.34 0.43 -12.20
CA LEU A 22 5.06 0.25 -12.90
C LEU A 22 4.57 1.52 -13.56
N CYS A 23 4.89 2.69 -13.01
CA CYS A 23 4.40 3.97 -13.50
C CYS A 23 5.41 4.75 -14.35
N GLU A 24 6.62 4.19 -14.58
CA GLU A 24 7.72 4.83 -15.34
C GLU A 24 8.02 6.25 -14.85
N VAL A 25 7.90 6.48 -13.53
CA VAL A 25 8.13 7.80 -12.95
C VAL A 25 9.59 7.92 -12.54
N ASP A 26 10.35 8.69 -13.32
CA ASP A 26 11.67 9.15 -12.93
C ASP A 26 11.55 10.13 -11.75
N VAL A 27 11.83 9.64 -10.54
CA VAL A 27 12.01 10.50 -9.36
C VAL A 27 13.37 10.20 -8.78
N GLU A 28 14.19 11.25 -8.61
CA GLU A 28 15.51 11.19 -7.97
C GLU A 28 15.47 10.30 -6.71
N ASP A 29 16.45 9.41 -6.63
CA ASP A 29 16.61 8.47 -5.52
C ASP A 29 16.73 9.20 -4.19
N SER A 30 15.72 9.08 -3.34
CA SER A 30 15.87 9.36 -1.92
C SER A 30 16.49 8.14 -1.25
N SER A 31 17.79 7.92 -1.47
CA SER A 31 18.62 6.92 -0.80
C SER A 31 18.89 7.27 0.68
N GLY A 32 17.93 7.89 1.36
CA GLY A 32 18.01 8.30 2.76
C GLY A 32 17.17 7.37 3.63
N THR A 33 17.75 6.87 4.72
CA THR A 33 17.12 6.06 5.79
C THR A 33 16.10 6.85 6.64
N LYS A 34 15.36 7.78 6.02
CA LYS A 34 14.20 8.44 6.61
C LYS A 34 13.05 8.29 5.62
N SER A 35 11.94 7.72 6.09
CA SER A 35 10.66 7.66 5.40
C SER A 35 10.44 8.86 4.47
N ALA A 36 10.48 8.61 3.16
CA ALA A 36 10.25 9.63 2.15
C ALA A 36 8.75 9.95 1.98
N THR A 37 7.87 9.19 2.62
CA THR A 37 6.42 9.20 2.35
C THR A 37 5.65 9.42 3.65
N LYS A 38 5.49 10.68 4.07
CA LYS A 38 4.68 11.05 5.25
C LYS A 38 3.17 10.96 5.03
N GLU A 39 2.73 10.97 3.78
CA GLU A 39 1.34 10.87 3.34
C GLU A 39 1.27 9.90 2.16
N ALA A 40 0.14 9.21 1.95
CA ALA A 40 -0.02 8.33 0.79
C ALA A 40 0.10 9.10 -0.55
N ILE A 41 0.87 8.56 -1.49
CA ILE A 41 1.14 9.17 -2.79
C ILE A 41 0.42 8.39 -3.89
N MET A 42 -0.14 9.10 -4.87
CA MET A 42 -0.77 8.50 -6.05
C MET A 42 0.11 8.69 -7.27
N TYR A 43 0.42 7.59 -7.95
CA TYR A 43 1.06 7.56 -9.25
C TYR A 43 0.04 7.12 -10.29
N GLU A 44 -0.13 7.90 -11.36
CA GLU A 44 -1.18 7.65 -12.34
C GLU A 44 -0.58 7.51 -13.74
N THR A 45 -0.94 6.43 -14.44
CA THR A 45 -0.66 6.22 -15.86
C THR A 45 -1.95 6.15 -16.66
N ASN A 46 -1.86 5.85 -17.96
CA ASN A 46 -3.06 5.58 -18.77
C ASN A 46 -3.78 4.27 -18.37
N GLU A 47 -3.06 3.33 -17.75
CA GLU A 47 -3.57 1.99 -17.44
C GLU A 47 -3.83 1.79 -15.94
N PHE A 48 -3.03 2.40 -15.08
CA PHE A 48 -3.02 2.14 -13.65
C PHE A 48 -3.14 3.41 -12.82
N LEU A 49 -3.69 3.25 -11.62
CA LEU A 49 -3.59 4.19 -10.53
C LEU A 49 -2.97 3.47 -9.35
N PHE A 50 -1.70 3.75 -9.06
CA PHE A 50 -0.95 3.12 -7.98
C PHE A 50 -0.94 4.03 -6.74
N ILE A 51 -1.37 3.49 -5.61
CA ILE A 51 -1.42 4.19 -4.33
C ILE A 51 -0.30 3.62 -3.46
N ASP A 52 0.76 4.40 -3.29
CA ASP A 52 1.89 4.09 -2.42
C ASP A 52 1.63 4.63 -1.02
N THR A 53 1.67 3.76 -0.02
CA THR A 53 1.38 4.13 1.37
C THR A 53 2.66 4.23 2.19
N CYS A 54 2.60 5.02 3.27
CA CYS A 54 3.59 4.95 4.34
C CYS A 54 3.70 3.51 4.89
N GLY A 55 4.87 3.15 5.42
CA GLY A 55 5.04 1.86 6.09
C GLY A 55 4.33 1.80 7.44
N PHE A 56 3.89 0.61 7.85
CA PHE A 56 3.22 0.41 9.14
C PHE A 56 4.17 0.52 10.36
N ASP A 57 5.47 0.64 10.13
CA ASP A 57 6.55 0.71 11.13
C ASP A 57 7.32 2.04 11.09
N ASP A 58 6.84 3.03 10.34
CA ASP A 58 7.68 4.14 9.88
C ASP A 58 8.00 5.23 10.92
N SER A 59 7.49 5.16 12.15
CA SER A 59 8.05 5.86 13.33
C SER A 59 7.35 5.42 14.62
N SER A 60 7.93 5.76 15.77
CA SER A 60 7.25 5.66 17.07
C SER A 60 5.99 6.53 17.20
N ASP A 61 5.81 7.46 16.27
CA ASP A 61 4.87 8.57 16.37
C ASP A 61 3.74 8.49 15.33
N THR A 62 3.69 7.44 14.50
CA THR A 62 2.63 7.21 13.51
C THR A 62 1.91 5.89 13.80
N THR A 63 0.64 5.98 14.14
CA THR A 63 -0.23 4.84 14.46
C THR A 63 -0.86 4.25 13.21
N ASP A 64 -1.23 2.97 13.25
CA ASP A 64 -1.96 2.32 12.15
C ASP A 64 -3.27 3.07 11.83
N GLU A 65 -3.89 3.70 12.84
CA GLU A 65 -5.04 4.57 12.70
C GLU A 65 -4.77 5.80 11.85
N GLU A 66 -3.61 6.45 12.00
CA GLU A 66 -3.26 7.62 11.19
C GLU A 66 -3.05 7.22 9.72
N VAL A 67 -2.34 6.11 9.49
CA VAL A 67 -2.20 5.53 8.15
C VAL A 67 -3.56 5.21 7.54
N PHE A 68 -4.49 4.64 8.34
CA PHE A 68 -5.85 4.38 7.88
C PHE A 68 -6.57 5.67 7.50
N HIS A 69 -6.52 6.71 8.34
CA HIS A 69 -7.17 7.99 8.08
C HIS A 69 -6.61 8.67 6.83
N ASP A 70 -5.31 8.59 6.58
CA ASP A 70 -4.71 9.21 5.39
C ASP A 70 -5.14 8.51 4.10
N ILE A 71 -5.21 7.17 4.10
CA ILE A 71 -5.79 6.42 2.97
C ILE A 71 -7.28 6.78 2.80
N MET A 72 -8.05 6.90 3.89
CA MET A 72 -9.47 7.30 3.80
C MET A 72 -9.64 8.72 3.26
N ARG A 73 -8.82 9.68 3.69
CA ARG A 73 -8.82 11.05 3.15
C ARG A 73 -8.53 11.07 1.66
N LEU A 74 -7.60 10.23 1.21
CA LEU A 74 -7.29 10.06 -0.20
C LEU A 74 -8.49 9.48 -0.96
N PHE A 75 -9.13 8.44 -0.43
CA PHE A 75 -10.32 7.86 -1.06
C PHE A 75 -11.49 8.84 -1.13
N GLN A 76 -11.71 9.65 -0.10
CA GLN A 76 -12.72 10.71 -0.11
C GLN A 76 -12.41 11.81 -1.14
N ARG A 77 -11.13 12.20 -1.26
CA ARG A 77 -10.70 13.26 -2.16
C ARG A 77 -10.77 12.87 -3.63
N TYR A 78 -10.43 11.62 -3.95
CA TYR A 78 -10.31 11.13 -5.33
C TYR A 78 -11.44 10.18 -5.75
N GLY A 79 -12.29 9.76 -4.82
CA GLY A 79 -13.47 8.94 -5.08
C GLY A 79 -14.49 9.69 -5.93
N LYS A 80 -15.15 8.97 -6.84
CA LYS A 80 -16.29 9.51 -7.59
C LYS A 80 -17.56 9.09 -6.90
N ASN A 81 -18.44 10.05 -6.60
CA ASN A 81 -19.70 9.80 -5.89
C ASN A 81 -19.49 9.07 -4.54
N ASN A 82 -18.44 9.42 -3.78
CA ASN A 82 -18.01 8.77 -2.54
C ASN A 82 -17.61 7.29 -2.68
N ILE A 83 -17.42 6.80 -3.91
CA ILE A 83 -16.98 5.43 -4.17
C ILE A 83 -15.56 5.48 -4.71
N PHE A 84 -14.65 4.81 -4.01
CA PHE A 84 -13.28 4.57 -4.45
C PHE A 84 -13.11 3.07 -4.72
N ASN A 85 -12.78 2.71 -5.95
CA ASN A 85 -12.66 1.31 -6.36
C ASN A 85 -11.19 0.88 -6.28
N ILE A 86 -10.89 -0.11 -5.43
CA ILE A 86 -9.61 -0.81 -5.42
C ILE A 86 -9.77 -2.08 -6.26
N ASP A 87 -8.91 -2.28 -7.26
CA ASP A 87 -8.94 -3.50 -8.06
C ASP A 87 -8.00 -4.58 -7.49
N VAL A 88 -6.84 -4.18 -6.97
CA VAL A 88 -5.79 -5.08 -6.46
C VAL A 88 -5.14 -4.47 -5.23
N ILE A 89 -4.83 -5.31 -4.23
CA ILE A 89 -3.95 -4.96 -3.11
C ILE A 89 -2.63 -5.70 -3.28
N LEU A 90 -1.52 -4.98 -3.28
CA LEU A 90 -0.18 -5.56 -3.20
C LEU A 90 0.28 -5.48 -1.75
N TRP A 91 0.29 -6.62 -1.07
CA TRP A 91 0.72 -6.73 0.32
C TRP A 91 2.18 -7.18 0.39
N PHE A 92 3.06 -6.23 0.67
CA PHE A 92 4.49 -6.45 0.81
C PHE A 92 4.79 -6.97 2.21
N CYS A 93 5.28 -8.20 2.28
CA CYS A 93 5.58 -8.91 3.51
C CYS A 93 7.09 -9.16 3.62
N CYS A 94 7.62 -9.15 4.84
CA CYS A 94 8.95 -9.65 5.14
C CYS A 94 8.87 -11.08 5.70
N GLU A 95 9.94 -11.86 5.52
CA GLU A 95 9.96 -13.31 5.74
C GLU A 95 10.53 -13.70 7.12
N SER A 96 10.58 -12.80 8.11
CA SER A 96 11.24 -13.10 9.39
C SER A 96 10.28 -13.66 10.46
N VAL A 97 10.71 -14.66 11.23
CA VAL A 97 9.91 -15.37 12.27
C VAL A 97 9.40 -14.42 13.37
N ARG A 98 10.00 -13.23 13.53
CA ARG A 98 9.56 -12.20 14.49
C ARG A 98 8.37 -11.37 14.00
N GLU A 99 7.90 -11.57 12.77
CA GLU A 99 6.92 -10.69 12.12
C GLU A 99 5.47 -11.17 12.12
N MET A 100 5.16 -12.33 12.73
CA MET A 100 3.76 -12.78 12.79
C MET A 100 2.80 -11.77 13.43
N ALA A 101 3.28 -10.97 14.40
CA ALA A 101 2.46 -9.90 14.99
C ALA A 101 2.20 -8.75 13.99
N HIS A 102 3.22 -8.37 13.21
CA HIS A 102 3.12 -7.34 12.17
C HIS A 102 2.21 -7.78 11.03
N LEU A 103 2.38 -9.00 10.51
CA LEU A 103 1.53 -9.57 9.47
C LEU A 103 0.06 -9.65 9.92
N ARG A 104 -0.20 -10.05 11.16
CA ARG A 104 -1.56 -10.05 11.72
C ARG A 104 -2.16 -8.64 11.80
N ARG A 105 -1.33 -7.64 12.08
CA ARG A 105 -1.75 -6.24 12.19
C ARG A 105 -2.10 -5.67 10.82
N GLU A 106 -1.23 -5.90 9.82
CA GLU A 106 -1.49 -5.53 8.43
C GLU A 106 -2.70 -6.27 7.84
N ALA A 107 -2.88 -7.56 8.15
CA ALA A 107 -4.07 -8.30 7.74
C ALA A 107 -5.37 -7.72 8.34
N ARG A 108 -5.35 -7.31 9.62
CA ARG A 108 -6.50 -6.63 10.24
C ARG A 108 -6.79 -5.29 9.57
N PHE A 109 -5.75 -4.56 9.19
CA PHE A 109 -5.90 -3.31 8.46
C PHE A 109 -6.55 -3.54 7.09
N ILE A 110 -6.07 -4.52 6.32
CA ILE A 110 -6.67 -4.90 5.04
C ILE A 110 -8.13 -5.30 5.23
N GLN A 111 -8.44 -6.13 6.23
CA GLN A 111 -9.82 -6.52 6.54
C GLN A 111 -10.72 -5.30 6.81
N ARG A 112 -10.26 -4.37 7.66
CA ARG A 112 -11.00 -3.13 7.98
C ARG A 112 -11.21 -2.25 6.74
N LEU A 113 -10.21 -2.19 5.86
CA LEU A 113 -10.30 -1.47 4.59
C LEU A 113 -11.35 -2.09 3.67
N ILE A 114 -11.36 -3.42 3.57
CA ILE A 114 -12.30 -4.17 2.75
C ILE A 114 -13.71 -3.94 3.24
N GLU A 115 -13.97 -4.07 4.55
CA GLU A 115 -15.28 -3.82 5.16
C GLU A 115 -15.82 -2.42 4.83
N TYR A 116 -14.96 -1.39 4.87
CA TYR A 116 -15.33 -0.03 4.49
C TYR A 116 -15.68 0.10 2.99
N THR A 117 -14.90 -0.55 2.11
CA THR A 117 -15.16 -0.51 0.66
C THR A 117 -16.34 -1.40 0.22
N ASP A 118 -16.59 -2.50 0.92
CA ASP A 118 -17.63 -3.48 0.61
C ASP A 118 -19.03 -2.95 0.88
N GLU A 119 -19.20 -2.06 1.87
CA GLU A 119 -20.43 -1.28 2.05
C GLU A 119 -20.84 -0.54 0.76
N CYS A 120 -19.87 -0.20 -0.10
CA CYS A 120 -20.11 0.46 -1.39
C CYS A 120 -20.33 -0.54 -2.55
N LYS A 121 -19.63 -1.68 -2.56
CA LYS A 121 -19.80 -2.79 -3.52
C LYS A 121 -19.24 -4.10 -2.94
N PRO A 122 -20.05 -5.15 -2.73
CA PRO A 122 -19.56 -6.39 -2.12
C PRO A 122 -18.71 -7.19 -3.11
N ILE A 123 -17.39 -6.99 -3.04
CA ILE A 123 -16.39 -7.78 -3.76
C ILE A 123 -15.42 -8.26 -2.69
N ASP A 124 -15.28 -9.58 -2.55
CA ASP A 124 -14.27 -10.17 -1.68
C ASP A 124 -12.86 -9.81 -2.19
N LEU A 125 -12.37 -8.65 -1.75
CA LEU A 125 -11.10 -8.04 -2.16
C LEU A 125 -9.91 -8.89 -1.75
N TRP A 126 -10.06 -9.80 -0.78
CA TRP A 126 -9.02 -10.78 -0.44
C TRP A 126 -8.64 -11.65 -1.64
N LYS A 127 -9.58 -11.91 -2.56
CA LYS A 127 -9.29 -12.63 -3.82
C LYS A 127 -8.35 -11.86 -4.75
N ASN A 128 -8.20 -10.56 -4.52
CA ASN A 128 -7.35 -9.66 -5.28
C ASN A 128 -6.17 -9.14 -4.45
N VAL A 129 -5.84 -9.79 -3.33
CA VAL A 129 -4.61 -9.52 -2.57
C VAL A 129 -3.49 -10.38 -3.11
N LEU A 130 -2.41 -9.74 -3.58
CA LEU A 130 -1.15 -10.40 -3.93
C LEU A 130 -0.13 -10.20 -2.81
N ILE A 131 0.40 -11.29 -2.26
CA ILE A 131 1.51 -11.23 -1.31
C ILE A 131 2.82 -11.11 -2.09
N ILE A 132 3.61 -10.09 -1.77
CA ILE A 132 4.91 -9.83 -2.37
C ILE A 132 5.97 -9.94 -1.28
N THR A 133 7.00 -10.75 -1.49
CA THR A 133 8.16 -10.80 -0.60
C THR A 133 9.40 -10.28 -1.30
N LYS A 134 10.23 -9.55 -0.56
CA LYS A 134 11.50 -9.05 -1.08
C LYS A 134 12.54 -10.16 -1.00
N GLY A 135 12.84 -10.76 -2.15
CA GLY A 135 13.89 -11.78 -2.25
C GLY A 135 15.28 -11.23 -1.91
N THR A 136 16.13 -12.06 -1.34
CA THR A 136 17.57 -11.83 -1.26
C THR A 136 18.23 -12.61 -2.39
N PHE A 137 18.90 -11.92 -3.31
CA PHE A 137 19.78 -12.59 -4.24
C PHE A 137 21.10 -12.88 -3.50
N PRO A 138 21.58 -14.14 -3.48
CA PRO A 138 22.93 -14.40 -2.99
C PRO A 138 23.91 -13.62 -3.86
N ILE A 139 24.79 -12.86 -3.22
CA ILE A 139 25.93 -12.22 -3.90
C ILE A 139 26.80 -13.36 -4.42
N ALA A 140 26.98 -13.42 -5.75
CA ALA A 140 27.83 -14.40 -6.42
C ALA A 140 29.31 -14.19 -6.08
#